data_AF-A0A2D8I5P7-F1
#
_entry.id   AF-A0A2D8I5P7-F1
#
_cell.length_a   1.000
_cell.length_b   1.000
_cell.length_c   1.000
_cell.angle_alpha   90.00
_cell.angle_beta   90.00
_cell.angle_gamma   90.00
#
_symmetry.space_group_name_H-M   'P 1'
#
loop_
_entity.id
_entity.type
_entity.pdbx_description
1 polymer ?
#
loop_
_entity_poly.entity_id
_entity_poly.type
_entity_poly.pdbx_seq_one_letter_code
_entity_poly.pdbx_strand_id
1 'polypeptide(L)'
;MKYTVCQITKDAKNEKAAMDARILGEVDPVFFLSSYEEVAAIEADNLNEVFQIGNIGPEEKIERFSYADKNMHSISVGDVIRDDRGRCFVVAPLGFERLGS
;
A
#
# COMPACT_ATOMS: atom_id res chain seq x y z
N MET A 1 12.51 -1.07 -10.67
CA MET A 1 12.73 -0.65 -9.27
C MET A 1 11.88 -1.54 -8.36
N LYS A 2 12.23 -1.67 -7.07
CA LYS A 2 11.45 -2.47 -6.13
C LYS A 2 10.61 -1.54 -5.26
N TYR A 3 9.30 -1.77 -5.23
CA TYR A 3 8.34 -1.02 -4.43
C TYR A 3 7.78 -1.93 -3.33
N THR A 4 7.66 -1.43 -2.12
CA THR A 4 6.99 -2.14 -1.02
C THR A 4 5.52 -1.74 -0.99
N VAL A 5 4.62 -2.71 -0.93
CA VAL A 5 3.19 -2.50 -0.72
C VAL A 5 2.91 -2.61 0.78
N CYS A 6 2.26 -1.60 1.33
CA CYS A 6 1.83 -1.56 2.72
C CYS A 6 0.30 -1.51 2.80
N GLN A 7 -0.30 -2.33 3.65
CA GLN A 7 -1.74 -2.43 3.83
C GLN A 7 -2.13 -2.35 5.30
N ILE A 8 -3.35 -1.89 5.58
CA ILE A 8 -3.88 -1.77 6.94
C ILE A 8 -3.93 -3.17 7.60
N THR A 9 -3.42 -3.25 8.83
CA THR A 9 -3.43 -4.45 9.67
C THR A 9 -4.85 -4.83 10.07
N LYS A 10 -5.09 -6.09 10.47
CA LYS A 10 -6.47 -6.56 10.75
C LYS A 10 -7.13 -5.86 11.94
N ASP A 11 -6.35 -5.57 12.97
CA ASP A 11 -6.78 -4.93 14.22
C ASP A 11 -7.22 -3.47 14.01
N ALA A 12 -6.61 -2.76 13.07
CA ALA A 12 -6.95 -1.37 12.79
C ALA A 12 -8.13 -1.17 11.80
N LYS A 13 -8.66 -2.24 11.18
CA LYS A 13 -9.64 -2.14 10.07
C LYS A 13 -10.94 -1.41 10.40
N ASN A 14 -11.34 -1.37 11.67
CA ASN A 14 -12.59 -0.75 12.10
C ASN A 14 -12.40 0.65 12.69
N GLU A 15 -11.16 1.13 12.75
CA GLU A 15 -10.87 2.50 13.18
C GLU A 15 -11.39 3.51 12.15
N LYS A 16 -11.77 4.70 12.64
CA LYS A 16 -12.20 5.79 11.77
C LYS A 16 -11.14 6.11 10.71
N ALA A 17 -9.87 6.17 11.11
CA ALA A 17 -8.76 6.45 10.20
C ALA A 17 -8.65 5.40 9.07
N ALA A 18 -8.90 4.12 9.35
CA ALA A 18 -8.95 3.08 8.32
C ALA A 18 -10.12 3.29 7.34
N MET A 19 -11.24 3.83 7.81
CA MET A 19 -12.40 4.13 6.97
C MET A 19 -12.15 5.36 6.10
N ASP A 20 -11.57 6.42 6.67
CA ASP A 20 -11.16 7.62 5.94
C ASP A 20 -10.14 7.26 4.83
N ALA A 21 -9.13 6.44 5.15
CA ALA A 21 -8.15 5.96 4.18
C ALA A 21 -8.79 5.22 2.99
N ARG A 22 -9.71 4.28 3.25
CA ARG A 22 -10.33 3.45 2.19
C ARG A 22 -11.37 4.19 1.34
N ILE A 23 -12.01 5.22 1.89
CA ILE A 23 -13.09 5.94 1.20
C ILE A 23 -12.55 7.21 0.53
N LEU A 24 -11.72 7.96 1.25
CA LEU A 24 -11.24 9.28 0.82
C LEU A 24 -9.81 9.23 0.28
N GLY A 25 -9.05 8.15 0.54
CA GLY A 25 -7.61 8.11 0.28
C GLY A 25 -6.81 8.94 1.29
N GLU A 26 -7.43 9.39 2.39
CA GLU A 26 -6.78 10.20 3.40
C GLU A 26 -6.07 9.30 4.42
N VAL A 27 -4.74 9.24 4.34
CA VAL A 27 -3.91 8.47 5.28
C VAL A 27 -3.15 9.44 6.17
N ASP A 28 -3.44 9.41 7.48
CA ASP A 28 -2.65 10.13 8.48
C ASP A 28 -1.26 9.46 8.65
N PRO A 29 -0.15 10.23 8.69
CA PRO A 29 1.18 9.65 8.85
C PRO A 29 1.40 8.87 10.15
N VAL A 30 0.77 9.27 11.26
CA VAL A 30 0.89 8.55 12.54
C VAL A 30 0.13 7.23 12.45
N PHE A 31 -1.08 7.25 11.88
CA PHE A 31 -1.85 6.04 11.61
C PHE A 31 -1.11 5.07 10.68
N PHE A 32 -0.45 5.59 9.63
CA PHE A 32 0.40 4.76 8.77
C PHE A 32 1.49 4.02 9.56
N LEU A 33 2.18 4.72 10.46
CA LEU A 33 3.27 4.13 11.24
C LEU A 33 2.80 3.10 12.28
N SER A 34 1.59 3.23 12.81
CA SER A 34 1.06 2.32 13.84
C SER A 34 0.26 1.14 13.27
N SER A 35 -0.34 1.30 12.09
CA SER A 35 -1.49 0.48 11.68
C SER A 35 -1.37 -0.11 10.27
N TYR A 36 -0.20 0.00 9.63
CA TYR A 36 0.10 -0.63 8.36
C TYR A 36 1.22 -1.66 8.51
N GLU A 37 1.13 -2.73 7.72
CA GLU A 37 2.18 -3.73 7.57
C GLU A 37 2.65 -3.80 6.12
N GLU A 38 3.93 -4.12 5.93
CA GLU A 38 4.49 -4.43 4.63
C GLU A 38 4.04 -5.84 4.23
N VAL A 39 3.36 -5.98 3.08
CA VAL A 39 2.75 -7.27 2.67
C VAL A 39 3.45 -7.91 1.48
N ALA A 40 4.12 -7.11 0.65
CA ALA A 40 4.84 -7.59 -0.52
C ALA A 40 5.84 -6.55 -1.04
N ALA A 41 6.75 -7.01 -1.89
CA ALA A 41 7.50 -6.15 -2.79
C ALA A 41 7.21 -6.48 -4.26
N ILE A 42 7.13 -5.45 -5.08
CA ILE A 42 6.80 -5.54 -6.51
C ILE A 42 7.90 -4.88 -7.34
N GLU A 43 8.38 -5.60 -8.36
CA GLU A 43 9.30 -5.05 -9.36
C GLU A 43 8.52 -4.30 -10.46
N ALA A 44 8.73 -3.00 -10.56
CA ALA A 44 8.03 -2.12 -11.50
C ALA A 44 8.86 -0.87 -11.87
N ASP A 45 8.45 -0.16 -12.90
CA ASP A 45 9.06 1.09 -13.35
C ASP A 45 8.41 2.31 -12.69
N ASN A 46 7.12 2.25 -12.36
CA ASN A 46 6.36 3.36 -11.78
C ASN A 46 5.14 2.87 -10.97
N LEU A 47 4.50 3.79 -10.26
CA LEU A 47 3.34 3.50 -9.39
C LEU A 47 2.14 2.90 -10.12
N ASN A 48 1.88 3.29 -11.37
CA ASN A 48 0.78 2.69 -12.16
C ASN A 48 1.07 1.22 -12.46
N GLU A 49 2.32 0.89 -12.79
CA GLU A 49 2.70 -0.50 -13.03
C GLU A 49 2.66 -1.33 -11.73
N VAL A 50 3.04 -0.76 -10.58
CA VAL A 50 2.85 -1.42 -9.27
C VAL A 50 1.38 -1.74 -9.05
N PHE A 51 0.48 -0.77 -9.29
CA PHE A 51 -0.96 -0.96 -9.14
C PHE A 51 -1.51 -2.02 -10.11
N GLN A 52 -1.05 -2.03 -11.36
CA GLN A 52 -1.45 -3.03 -12.34
C GLN A 52 -0.97 -4.43 -11.94
N ILE A 53 0.32 -4.58 -11.60
CA ILE A 53 0.91 -5.86 -11.23
C ILE A 53 0.27 -6.40 -9.95
N GLY A 54 0.10 -5.57 -8.92
CA GLY A 54 -0.49 -6.01 -7.66
C GLY A 54 -1.96 -6.44 -7.74
N ASN A 55 -2.66 -6.09 -8.83
CA ASN A 55 -4.07 -6.44 -9.06
C ASN A 55 -4.28 -7.51 -10.14
N ILE A 56 -3.42 -7.55 -11.15
CA ILE A 56 -3.60 -8.39 -12.36
C ILE A 56 -2.42 -9.35 -12.55
N GLY A 57 -1.23 -9.00 -12.05
CA GLY A 57 0.02 -9.72 -12.26
C GLY A 57 0.92 -9.11 -13.34
N PRO A 58 2.01 -9.79 -13.70
CA PRO A 58 2.22 -11.21 -13.49
C PRO A 58 2.82 -11.53 -12.10
N GLU A 59 2.57 -12.75 -11.61
CA GLU A 59 2.85 -13.16 -10.22
C GLU A 59 4.36 -13.23 -9.92
N GLU A 60 5.19 -13.53 -10.92
CA GLU A 60 6.66 -13.58 -10.79
C GLU A 60 7.29 -12.24 -10.42
N LYS A 61 6.58 -11.13 -10.61
CA LYS A 61 7.02 -9.80 -10.19
C LYS A 61 6.64 -9.46 -8.74
N ILE A 62 5.91 -10.35 -8.03
CA ILE A 62 5.41 -10.10 -6.68
C ILE A 62 6.08 -11.06 -5.69
N GLU A 63 6.86 -10.49 -4.78
CA GLU A 63 7.39 -11.21 -3.62
C GLU A 63 6.52 -10.93 -2.40
N ARG A 64 5.72 -11.91 -1.97
CA ARG A 64 4.87 -11.79 -0.77
C ARG A 64 5.67 -12.09 0.50
N PHE A 65 5.46 -11.26 1.51
CA PHE A 65 6.17 -11.37 2.76
C PHE A 65 5.48 -12.38 3.68
N SER A 66 6.14 -13.50 3.94
CA SER A 66 5.62 -14.57 4.80
C SER A 66 5.46 -14.17 6.27
N TYR A 67 6.06 -13.05 6.67
CA TYR A 67 6.01 -12.52 8.04
C TYR A 67 4.86 -11.53 8.26
N ALA A 68 4.13 -11.11 7.22
CA ALA A 68 2.95 -10.28 7.37
C ALA A 68 1.82 -11.06 8.07
N ASP A 69 1.07 -10.40 8.96
CA ASP A 69 -0.08 -11.01 9.65
C ASP A 69 -1.17 -11.42 8.65
N LYS A 70 -1.24 -10.73 7.51
CA LYS A 70 -2.12 -11.09 6.40
C LYS A 70 -1.35 -11.16 5.08
N ASN A 71 -1.78 -12.09 4.22
CA ASN A 71 -1.35 -12.11 2.83
C ASN A 71 -1.75 -10.82 2.11
N MET A 72 -0.89 -10.33 1.22
CA MET A 72 -1.22 -9.26 0.29
C MET A 72 -2.56 -9.53 -0.40
N HIS A 73 -3.47 -8.54 -0.38
CA HIS A 73 -4.63 -8.50 -1.27
C HIS A 73 -4.42 -7.49 -2.40
N SER A 74 -5.41 -7.40 -3.31
CA SER A 74 -5.50 -6.39 -4.37
C SER A 74 -5.18 -4.99 -3.86
N ILE A 75 -4.33 -4.24 -4.55
CA ILE A 75 -3.98 -2.87 -4.18
C ILE A 75 -5.17 -1.95 -4.47
N SER A 76 -5.62 -1.19 -3.47
CA SER A 76 -6.79 -0.31 -3.56
C SER A 76 -6.59 1.04 -2.86
N VAL A 77 -7.59 1.92 -2.94
CA VAL A 77 -7.61 3.22 -2.24
C VAL A 77 -7.31 3.03 -0.76
N GLY A 78 -6.39 3.85 -0.24
CA GLY A 78 -5.92 3.81 1.14
C GLY A 78 -4.72 2.88 1.37
N ASP A 79 -4.35 2.02 0.42
CA ASP A 79 -3.06 1.31 0.49
C ASP A 79 -1.91 2.28 0.22
N VAL A 80 -0.71 1.96 0.72
CA VAL A 80 0.48 2.78 0.56
C VAL A 80 1.54 2.02 -0.22
N ILE A 81 2.12 2.66 -1.23
CA ILE A 81 3.24 2.15 -2.02
C ILE A 81 4.48 2.94 -1.61
N ARG A 82 5.51 2.26 -1.11
CA ARG A 82 6.80 2.86 -0.76
C ARG A 82 7.83 2.52 -1.82
N ASP A 83 8.55 3.52 -2.31
CA ASP A 83 9.63 3.30 -3.27
C ASP A 83 10.96 2.94 -2.60
N ASP A 84 11.98 2.66 -3.42
CA ASP A 84 13.34 2.32 -3.00
C ASP A 84 14.09 3.46 -2.29
N ARG A 85 13.55 4.69 -2.32
CA ARG A 85 14.06 5.86 -1.60
C ARG A 85 13.29 6.12 -0.30
N GLY A 86 12.37 5.24 0.07
CA GLY A 86 11.54 5.36 1.27
C GLY A 86 10.43 6.40 1.16
N ARG A 87 10.12 6.91 -0.04
CA ARG A 87 8.99 7.83 -0.24
C ARG A 87 7.70 7.00 -0.28
N CYS A 88 6.72 7.40 0.53
CA CYS A 88 5.42 6.74 0.61
C CYS A 88 4.39 7.48 -0.26
N PHE A 89 3.61 6.71 -1.01
CA PHE A 89 2.56 7.20 -1.89
C PHE A 89 1.26 6.47 -1.57
N VAL A 90 0.23 7.21 -1.16
CA VAL A 90 -1.11 6.69 -0.92
C VAL A 90 -1.80 6.50 -2.27
N VAL A 91 -2.49 5.38 -2.43
CA VAL A 91 -3.43 5.20 -3.54
C VAL A 91 -4.67 6.06 -3.25
N ALA A 92 -4.81 7.16 -3.98
CA ALA A 92 -5.92 8.09 -3.84
C ALA A 92 -7.10 7.68 -4.75
N PRO A 93 -8.31 8.26 -4.59
CA PRO A 93 -9.42 8.01 -5.50
C PRO A 93 -9.08 8.30 -6.98
N LEU A 94 -8.16 9.23 -7.21
CA LEU A 94 -7.53 9.47 -8.50
C LEU A 94 -6.00 9.53 -8.35
N GLY A 95 -5.31 8.52 -8.87
CA GLY A 95 -3.85 8.48 -8.92
C GLY A 95 -3.19 8.22 -7.57
N PHE A 96 -2.10 8.93 -7.29
CA PHE A 96 -1.27 8.70 -6.12
C PHE A 96 -0.88 10.03 -5.48
N GLU A 97 -0.97 10.08 -4.15
CA GLU A 97 -0.59 11.26 -3.36
C GLU A 97 0.58 10.93 -2.44
N ARG A 98 1.51 11.87 -2.28
CA ARG A 98 2.68 11.65 -1.44
C ARG A 98 2.27 11.79 0.03
N LEU A 99 2.53 10.77 0.83
CA LEU A 99 2.24 10.81 2.26
C LEU A 99 3.20 11.77 2.97
N GLY A 100 2.63 12.73 3.72
CA GLY A 100 3.39 13.72 4.48
C GLY A 100 4.04 14.82 3.63
N SER A 101 3.57 15.05 2.40
CA SER A 101 3.96 16.22 1.58
C SER A 101 3.18 17.48 1.90
#